data_AF-J9FQP5-F1
#
_entry.id   AF-J9FQP5-F1
#
_cell.length_a   1.000
_cell.length_b   1.000
_cell.length_c   1.000
_cell.angle_alpha   90.00
_cell.angle_beta   90.00
_cell.angle_gamma   90.00
#
_symmetry.space_group_name_H-M   'P 1'
#
loop_
_entity.id
_entity.type
_entity.pdbx_description
1 polymer ?
#
loop_
_entity_poly.entity_id
_entity_poly.type
_entity_poly.pdbx_seq_one_letter_code
_entity_poly.pdbx_strand_id
1 'polypeptide(L)'
;VFYYTFGDDYISTVRAALDANLKEAGVVFNDYDGGNNQTTQTEQIQTAISKGSKMLVVNVVDTASKDAAKNIIEMAEAAGIPVIFFNRSVDEDVITAYDKAAFVGTDYEMAGKMQGDMVGEYLNANFEKCDLNGDGEISYIMLKGQEGNAEADARTQYGVENAN
;
A
#
# COMPACT_ATOMS: atom_id res chain seq x y z
N VAL A 1 -6.99 13.84 -1.83
CA VAL A 1 -6.31 12.55 -1.77
C VAL A 1 -5.14 12.67 -0.81
N PHE A 2 -5.00 11.72 0.10
CA PHE A 2 -3.95 11.72 1.13
C PHE A 2 -2.97 10.61 0.78
N TYR A 3 -1.72 10.98 0.54
CA TYR A 3 -0.65 10.04 0.22
C TYR A 3 0.23 9.89 1.45
N TYR A 4 0.76 8.69 1.69
CA TYR A 4 1.61 8.49 2.86
C TYR A 4 2.91 9.31 2.79
N THR A 5 3.47 9.46 1.58
CA THR A 5 4.57 10.36 1.25
C THR A 5 4.56 10.68 -0.24
N PHE A 6 5.00 11.87 -0.63
CA PHE A 6 5.27 12.22 -2.03
C PHE A 6 6.60 11.68 -2.55
N GLY A 7 7.47 11.20 -1.65
CA GLY A 7 8.80 10.67 -1.99
C GLY A 7 8.82 9.23 -2.47
N ASP A 8 7.68 8.55 -2.55
CA ASP A 8 7.60 7.18 -3.07
C ASP A 8 7.36 7.19 -4.58
N ASP A 9 8.25 6.53 -5.31
CA ASP A 9 8.25 6.53 -6.77
C ASP A 9 7.01 5.85 -7.35
N TYR A 10 6.58 4.72 -6.78
CA TYR A 10 5.39 4.01 -7.23
C TYR A 10 4.13 4.86 -7.00
N ILE A 11 3.96 5.40 -5.80
CA ILE A 11 2.83 6.27 -5.44
C ILE A 11 2.85 7.56 -6.25
N SER A 12 4.01 8.09 -6.64
CA SER A 12 4.08 9.22 -7.56
C SER A 12 3.42 8.89 -8.91
N THR A 13 3.60 7.67 -9.43
CA THR A 13 2.89 7.23 -10.65
C THR A 13 1.39 7.07 -10.43
N VAL A 14 0.97 6.52 -9.29
CA VAL A 14 -0.45 6.38 -8.93
C VAL A 14 -1.13 7.74 -8.81
N ARG A 15 -0.48 8.70 -8.14
CA ARG A 15 -0.95 10.10 -8.05
C ARG A 15 -1.12 10.71 -9.43
N ALA A 16 -0.11 10.61 -10.30
CA ALA A 16 -0.18 11.20 -11.63
C ALA A 16 -1.36 10.65 -12.45
N ALA A 17 -1.61 9.33 -12.37
CA ALA A 17 -2.73 8.68 -13.04
C ALA A 17 -4.08 9.06 -12.41
N LEU A 18 -4.18 9.07 -11.08
CA LEU A 18 -5.39 9.43 -10.36
C LEU A 18 -5.77 10.89 -10.62
N ASP A 19 -4.81 11.81 -10.59
CA ASP A 19 -4.99 13.22 -10.94
C ASP A 19 -5.56 13.41 -12.33
N ALA A 20 -5.02 12.69 -13.32
CA ALA A 20 -5.50 12.75 -14.70
C ALA A 20 -6.96 12.31 -14.79
N ASN A 21 -7.29 11.17 -14.17
CA ASN A 21 -8.65 10.61 -14.16
C ASN A 21 -9.65 11.51 -13.41
N LEU A 22 -9.26 12.09 -12.27
CA LEU A 22 -10.11 13.01 -11.51
C LEU A 22 -10.35 14.31 -12.28
N LYS A 23 -9.33 14.86 -12.95
CA LYS A 23 -9.47 16.03 -13.82
C LYS A 23 -10.40 15.75 -14.99
N GLU A 24 -10.24 14.62 -15.66
CA GLU A 24 -11.11 14.19 -16.76
C GLU A 24 -12.57 14.02 -16.32
N ALA A 25 -12.78 13.48 -15.11
CA ALA A 25 -14.10 13.34 -14.51
C ALA A 25 -14.69 14.66 -13.97
N GLY A 26 -13.97 15.78 -14.04
CA GLY A 26 -14.42 17.08 -13.52
C GLY A 26 -14.49 17.14 -11.98
N VAL A 27 -13.78 16.26 -11.28
CA VAL A 27 -13.74 16.22 -9.82
C VAL A 27 -12.72 17.24 -9.30
N VAL A 28 -13.14 18.09 -8.36
CA VAL A 28 -12.23 18.98 -7.65
C VAL A 28 -11.59 18.23 -6.48
N PHE A 29 -10.26 18.21 -6.42
CA PHE A 29 -9.51 17.52 -5.39
C PHE A 29 -8.32 18.36 -4.91
N ASN A 30 -7.80 18.00 -3.73
CA ASN A 30 -6.54 18.49 -3.20
C ASN A 30 -5.68 17.29 -2.83
N ASP A 31 -4.38 17.37 -3.10
CA ASP A 31 -3.43 16.37 -2.67
C ASP A 31 -2.71 16.79 -1.40
N TYR A 32 -2.50 15.81 -0.53
CA TYR A 32 -1.83 15.99 0.74
C TYR A 32 -0.68 14.99 0.86
N ASP A 33 0.48 15.52 1.24
CA ASP A 33 1.67 14.74 1.53
C ASP A 33 1.73 14.44 3.03
N GLY A 34 1.56 13.18 3.41
CA GLY A 34 1.70 12.75 4.80
C GLY A 34 3.13 12.85 5.33
N GLY A 35 4.13 13.00 4.47
CA GLY A 35 5.54 13.11 4.87
C GLY A 35 6.03 11.91 5.68
N ASN A 36 5.46 10.72 5.44
CA ASN A 36 5.63 9.51 6.22
C ASN A 36 5.35 9.71 7.73
N ASN A 37 4.40 10.59 8.06
CA ASN A 37 4.01 10.91 9.44
C ASN A 37 2.49 10.80 9.63
N GLN A 38 2.06 9.85 10.48
CA GLN A 38 0.63 9.58 10.70
C GLN A 38 -0.09 10.74 11.40
N THR A 39 0.60 11.49 12.28
CA THR A 39 0.03 12.68 12.92
C THR A 39 -0.26 13.76 11.88
N THR A 40 0.70 14.03 10.99
CA THR A 40 0.53 14.99 9.88
C THR A 40 -0.63 14.58 8.97
N GLN A 41 -0.73 13.31 8.59
CA GLN A 41 -1.84 12.83 7.76
C GLN A 41 -3.20 12.99 8.48
N THR A 42 -3.25 12.73 9.78
CA THR A 42 -4.47 12.89 10.60
C THR A 42 -4.92 14.35 10.65
N GLU A 43 -4.00 15.29 10.87
CA GLU A 43 -4.29 16.73 10.88
C GLU A 43 -4.78 17.23 9.51
N GLN A 44 -4.20 16.71 8.42
CA GLN A 44 -4.63 17.02 7.06
C GLN A 44 -6.06 16.53 6.81
N ILE A 45 -6.41 15.33 7.25
CA ILE A 45 -7.76 14.76 7.13
C ILE A 45 -8.77 15.61 7.92
N GLN A 46 -8.48 15.95 9.17
CA GLN A 46 -9.32 16.82 9.98
C GLN A 46 -9.55 18.18 9.31
N THR A 47 -8.49 18.76 8.76
CA THR A 47 -8.55 20.04 8.03
C THR A 47 -9.42 19.91 6.77
N ALA A 48 -9.28 18.84 6.00
CA ALA A 48 -10.04 18.60 4.79
C ALA A 48 -11.54 18.41 5.08
N ILE A 49 -11.87 17.66 6.14
CA ILE A 49 -13.24 17.50 6.65
C ILE A 49 -13.81 18.87 7.04
N SER A 50 -13.08 19.65 7.84
CA SER A 50 -13.51 20.99 8.29
C SER A 50 -13.72 21.96 7.13
N LYS A 51 -12.96 21.82 6.04
CA LYS A 51 -13.12 22.57 4.79
C LYS A 51 -14.27 22.07 3.89
N GLY A 52 -15.02 21.05 4.33
CA GLY A 52 -16.21 20.55 3.64
C GLY A 52 -15.95 19.52 2.56
N SER A 53 -14.80 18.82 2.60
CA SER A 53 -14.52 17.70 1.70
C SER A 53 -15.64 16.66 1.77
N LYS A 54 -16.02 16.11 0.61
CA LYS A 54 -17.16 15.19 0.49
C LYS A 54 -16.77 13.72 0.51
N MET A 55 -15.48 13.44 0.45
CA MET A 55 -14.92 12.10 0.39
C MET A 55 -13.44 12.15 0.78
N LEU A 56 -12.96 11.09 1.41
CA LEU A 56 -11.54 10.88 1.66
C LEU A 56 -11.03 9.74 0.77
N VAL A 57 -9.85 9.93 0.18
CA VAL A 57 -9.12 8.88 -0.54
C VAL A 57 -7.75 8.81 0.08
N VAL A 58 -7.42 7.71 0.76
CA VAL A 58 -6.37 7.66 1.77
C VAL A 58 -5.43 6.49 1.52
N ASN A 59 -4.16 6.80 1.30
CA ASN A 59 -3.07 5.85 1.39
C ASN A 59 -2.38 6.07 2.74
N VAL A 60 -2.71 5.20 3.69
CA VAL A 60 -2.41 5.38 5.12
C VAL A 60 -0.91 5.34 5.40
N VAL A 61 -0.42 6.13 6.35
CA VAL A 61 1.00 6.13 6.73
C VAL A 61 1.36 4.91 7.56
N ASP A 62 0.65 4.71 8.67
CA ASP A 62 0.93 3.64 9.60
C ASP A 62 0.09 2.40 9.29
N THR A 63 0.77 1.27 9.10
CA THR A 63 0.17 -0.05 8.87
C THR A 63 0.56 -1.06 9.94
N ALA A 64 1.36 -0.67 10.94
CA ALA A 64 1.84 -1.58 11.98
C ALA A 64 0.74 -1.98 12.97
N SER A 65 -0.33 -1.17 13.07
CA SER A 65 -1.56 -1.50 13.76
C SER A 65 -2.78 -1.01 12.98
N LYS A 66 -3.95 -1.43 13.42
CA LYS A 66 -5.23 -1.00 12.86
C LYS A 66 -5.72 0.37 13.34
N ASP A 67 -5.03 0.99 14.29
CA ASP A 67 -5.51 2.17 15.00
C ASP A 67 -5.60 3.39 14.08
N ALA A 68 -4.62 3.56 13.18
CA ALA A 68 -4.60 4.66 12.22
C ALA A 68 -5.83 4.61 11.29
N ALA A 69 -6.08 3.45 10.68
CA ALA A 69 -7.21 3.27 9.78
C ALA A 69 -8.56 3.40 10.52
N LYS A 70 -8.68 2.86 11.74
CA LYS A 70 -9.87 3.02 12.58
C LYS A 70 -10.17 4.48 12.89
N ASN A 71 -9.16 5.23 13.36
CA ASN A 71 -9.32 6.66 13.65
C ASN A 71 -9.76 7.45 12.40
N ILE A 72 -9.22 7.11 11.22
CA ILE A 72 -9.62 7.74 9.96
C ILE A 72 -11.07 7.42 9.60
N ILE A 73 -11.53 6.18 9.79
CA ILE A 73 -12.92 5.79 9.60
C ILE A 73 -13.84 6.53 10.59
N GLU A 74 -13.48 6.58 11.87
CA GLU A 74 -14.26 7.29 12.90
C GLU A 74 -14.43 8.77 12.55
N MET A 75 -13.38 9.43 12.06
CA MET A 75 -13.46 10.81 11.57
C MET A 75 -14.38 10.96 10.34
N ALA A 76 -14.30 10.01 9.39
CA ALA A 76 -15.14 10.02 8.18
C ALA A 76 -16.62 9.77 8.52
N GLU A 77 -16.89 8.81 9.40
CA GLU A 77 -18.22 8.45 9.88
C GLU A 77 -18.86 9.59 10.65
N ALA A 78 -18.14 10.24 11.57
CA ALA A 78 -18.60 11.41 12.29
C ALA A 78 -18.95 12.58 11.37
N ALA A 79 -18.24 12.72 10.25
CA ALA A 79 -18.53 13.71 9.21
C ALA A 79 -19.59 13.25 8.20
N GLY A 80 -20.01 11.99 8.24
CA GLY A 80 -20.97 11.38 7.32
C GLY A 80 -20.48 11.22 5.89
N ILE A 81 -19.16 11.21 5.66
CA ILE A 81 -18.54 11.16 4.33
C ILE A 81 -17.88 9.79 4.03
N PRO A 82 -17.88 9.33 2.77
CA PRO A 82 -17.18 8.10 2.39
C PRO A 82 -15.66 8.21 2.53
N VAL A 83 -15.02 7.07 2.76
CA VAL A 83 -13.56 6.91 2.75
C VAL A 83 -13.14 5.72 1.90
N ILE A 84 -12.20 5.92 0.99
CA ILE A 84 -11.55 4.85 0.25
C ILE A 84 -10.10 4.78 0.67
N PHE A 85 -9.68 3.64 1.21
CA PHE A 85 -8.27 3.34 1.42
C PHE A 85 -7.65 2.75 0.15
N PHE A 86 -6.37 3.00 -0.10
CA PHE A 86 -5.67 2.39 -1.23
C PHE A 86 -4.20 2.06 -0.98
N ASN A 87 -3.70 1.09 -1.76
CA ASN A 87 -2.31 0.61 -1.83
C ASN A 87 -1.73 -0.02 -0.56
N ARG A 88 -1.97 0.53 0.63
CA ARG A 88 -1.46 -0.02 1.88
C ARG A 88 -2.60 -0.71 2.61
N SER A 89 -2.51 -2.04 2.69
CA SER A 89 -3.57 -2.90 3.22
C SER A 89 -4.06 -2.44 4.58
N VAL A 90 -5.38 -2.47 4.73
CA VAL A 90 -6.11 -2.19 5.96
C VAL A 90 -6.92 -3.43 6.31
N ASP A 91 -6.98 -3.80 7.58
CA ASP A 91 -7.73 -4.96 8.04
C ASP A 91 -9.21 -4.91 7.59
N GLU A 92 -9.72 -6.06 7.15
CA GLU A 92 -11.09 -6.18 6.64
C GLU A 92 -12.14 -5.82 7.72
N ASP A 93 -11.89 -6.15 8.99
CA ASP A 93 -12.78 -5.81 10.11
C ASP A 93 -12.91 -4.29 10.30
N VAL A 94 -11.87 -3.53 9.96
CA VAL A 94 -11.87 -2.06 9.99
C VAL A 94 -12.67 -1.51 8.82
N ILE A 95 -12.43 -2.00 7.60
CA ILE A 95 -13.14 -1.55 6.41
C ILE A 95 -14.64 -1.84 6.51
N THR A 96 -15.01 -3.05 6.95
CA THR A 96 -16.41 -3.49 7.03
C THR A 96 -17.18 -2.88 8.19
N ALA A 97 -16.51 -2.23 9.15
CA ALA A 97 -17.15 -1.53 10.26
C ALA A 97 -17.93 -0.27 9.82
N TYR A 98 -17.62 0.30 8.65
CA TYR A 98 -18.30 1.47 8.11
C TYR A 98 -18.83 1.19 6.70
N ASP A 99 -20.14 1.37 6.50
CA ASP A 99 -20.84 1.06 5.24
C ASP A 99 -20.39 1.91 4.04
N LYS A 100 -19.73 3.04 4.30
CA LYS A 100 -19.14 3.93 3.29
C LYS A 100 -17.61 3.88 3.26
N ALA A 101 -17.00 2.84 3.84
CA ALA A 101 -15.60 2.55 3.68
C ALA A 101 -15.37 1.50 2.59
N ALA A 102 -14.28 1.66 1.84
CA ALA A 102 -13.79 0.64 0.91
C ALA A 102 -12.26 0.62 0.89
N PHE A 103 -11.69 -0.48 0.41
CA PHE A 103 -10.25 -0.60 0.15
C PHE A 103 -10.01 -0.99 -1.31
N VAL A 104 -9.04 -0.34 -1.95
CA VAL A 104 -8.60 -0.64 -3.31
C VAL A 104 -7.11 -0.96 -3.29
N GLY A 105 -6.77 -2.22 -3.51
CA GLY A 105 -5.40 -2.71 -3.47
C GLY A 105 -5.14 -3.82 -4.47
N THR A 106 -4.12 -4.62 -4.16
CA THR A 106 -3.72 -5.77 -4.97
C THR A 106 -3.82 -7.05 -4.16
N ASP A 107 -3.85 -8.19 -4.83
CA ASP A 107 -3.50 -9.46 -4.21
C ASP A 107 -1.97 -9.48 -4.04
N TYR A 108 -1.52 -8.95 -2.90
CA TYR A 108 -0.09 -8.81 -2.62
C TYR A 108 0.60 -10.16 -2.38
N GLU A 109 -0.14 -11.21 -2.02
CA GLU A 109 0.41 -12.56 -1.95
C GLU A 109 0.71 -13.11 -3.34
N MET A 110 -0.22 -12.93 -4.28
CA MET A 110 -0.01 -13.30 -5.68
C MET A 110 1.23 -12.59 -6.26
N ALA A 111 1.46 -11.32 -5.91
CA ALA A 111 2.66 -10.61 -6.34
C ALA A 111 3.96 -11.27 -5.83
N GLY A 112 3.98 -11.72 -4.57
CA GLY A 112 5.12 -12.47 -4.01
C GLY A 112 5.34 -13.82 -4.69
N LYS A 113 4.24 -14.56 -4.91
CA LYS A 113 4.25 -15.84 -5.62
C LYS A 113 4.81 -15.70 -7.04
N MET A 114 4.30 -14.73 -7.80
CA MET A 114 4.80 -14.43 -9.15
C MET A 114 6.28 -14.05 -9.15
N GLN A 115 6.74 -13.28 -8.16
CA GLN A 115 8.16 -12.96 -8.03
C GLN A 115 9.00 -14.22 -7.80
N GLY A 116 8.58 -15.09 -6.88
CA GLY A 116 9.27 -16.34 -6.60
C GLY A 116 9.28 -17.28 -7.80
N ASP A 117 8.14 -17.45 -8.48
CA ASP A 117 8.03 -18.27 -9.70
C ASP A 117 9.02 -17.79 -10.78
N MET A 118 9.09 -16.48 -11.04
CA MET A 118 10.04 -15.90 -12.00
C MET A 118 11.50 -16.15 -11.63
N VAL A 119 11.83 -16.08 -10.34
CA VAL A 119 13.19 -16.36 -9.84
C VAL A 119 13.49 -17.85 -9.97
N GLY A 120 12.59 -18.72 -9.54
CA GLY A 120 12.73 -20.18 -9.64
C GLY A 120 12.90 -20.66 -11.08
N GLU A 121 12.11 -20.12 -12.02
CA GLU A 121 12.27 -20.39 -13.45
C GLU A 121 13.66 -20.00 -13.96
N TYR A 122 14.15 -18.82 -13.57
CA TYR A 122 15.47 -18.35 -13.98
C TYR A 122 16.59 -19.21 -13.38
N LEU A 123 16.50 -19.54 -12.08
CA LEU A 123 17.49 -20.35 -11.38
C LEU A 123 17.54 -21.77 -11.96
N ASN A 124 16.40 -22.39 -12.25
CA ASN A 124 16.37 -23.71 -12.89
C ASN A 124 17.04 -23.70 -14.27
N ALA A 125 16.83 -22.66 -15.07
CA ALA A 125 17.43 -22.53 -16.39
C ALA A 125 18.94 -22.19 -16.35
N ASN A 126 19.45 -21.68 -15.22
CA ASN A 126 20.81 -21.14 -15.10
C ASN A 126 21.57 -21.65 -13.86
N PHE A 127 21.15 -22.77 -13.27
CA PHE A 127 21.59 -23.19 -11.94
C PHE A 127 23.11 -23.25 -11.81
N GLU A 128 23.80 -23.90 -12.74
CA GLU A 128 25.27 -24.02 -12.73
C GLU A 128 26.01 -22.67 -12.75
N LYS A 129 25.37 -21.60 -13.26
CA LYS A 129 25.95 -20.24 -13.26
C LYS A 129 25.63 -19.47 -11.99
N CYS A 130 24.57 -19.85 -11.28
CA CYS A 130 24.06 -19.18 -10.10
C CYS A 130 24.57 -19.83 -8.79
N ASP A 131 24.84 -21.14 -8.80
CA ASP A 131 25.50 -21.87 -7.72
C ASP A 131 27.01 -21.59 -7.76
N LEU A 132 27.41 -20.44 -7.21
CA LEU A 132 28.78 -19.91 -7.33
C LEU A 132 29.82 -20.71 -6.51
N ASN A 133 29.39 -21.40 -5.46
CA ASN A 133 30.25 -22.17 -4.57
C ASN A 133 30.09 -23.69 -4.75
N GLY A 134 29.12 -24.14 -5.55
CA GLY A 134 28.93 -25.53 -5.92
C GLY A 134 28.34 -26.38 -4.79
N ASP A 135 27.64 -25.78 -3.83
CA ASP A 135 27.04 -26.50 -2.69
C ASP A 135 25.61 -26.96 -2.93
N GLY A 136 25.03 -26.62 -4.08
CA GLY A 136 23.66 -26.95 -4.43
C GLY A 136 22.63 -25.98 -3.85
N GLU A 137 23.04 -24.89 -3.21
CA GLU A 137 22.16 -23.85 -2.66
C GLU A 137 22.42 -22.49 -3.31
N ILE A 138 21.37 -21.70 -3.48
CA ILE A 138 21.50 -20.33 -4.00
C ILE A 138 21.63 -19.36 -2.83
N SER A 139 22.84 -18.86 -2.63
CA SER A 139 23.11 -17.77 -1.69
C SER A 139 22.51 -16.45 -2.18
N TYR A 140 21.74 -15.75 -1.34
CA TYR A 140 21.09 -14.48 -1.71
C TYR A 140 21.08 -13.46 -0.56
N ILE A 141 20.76 -12.22 -0.91
CA ILE A 141 20.38 -11.17 0.03
C ILE A 141 18.94 -10.74 -0.28
N MET A 142 18.15 -10.45 0.75
CA MET A 142 16.78 -9.94 0.60
C MET A 142 16.69 -8.49 1.07
N LEU A 143 16.19 -7.62 0.19
CA LEU A 143 15.84 -6.25 0.54
C LEU A 143 14.33 -6.19 0.78
N LYS A 144 13.94 -6.16 2.05
CA LYS A 144 12.54 -6.06 2.47
C LYS A 144 12.07 -4.60 2.48
N GLY A 145 10.79 -4.41 2.19
CA GLY A 145 10.10 -3.13 2.37
C GLY A 145 9.92 -2.73 3.85
N GLN A 146 8.99 -1.81 4.12
CA GLN A 146 8.72 -1.36 5.48
C GLN A 146 8.27 -2.50 6.40
N GLU A 147 8.84 -2.56 7.61
CA GLU A 147 8.44 -3.53 8.64
C GLU A 147 6.98 -3.33 9.07
N GLY A 148 6.24 -4.44 9.25
CA GLY A 148 4.82 -4.40 9.59
C GLY A 148 3.91 -3.97 8.44
N ASN A 149 4.42 -3.89 7.20
CA ASN A 149 3.60 -3.76 6.01
C ASN A 149 3.30 -5.17 5.47
N ALA A 150 2.02 -5.55 5.48
CA ALA A 150 1.58 -6.88 5.05
C ALA A 150 2.01 -7.23 3.61
N GLU A 151 2.08 -6.26 2.70
CA GLU A 151 2.56 -6.51 1.34
C GLU A 151 4.06 -6.82 1.31
N ALA A 152 4.86 -6.09 2.09
CA ALA A 152 6.30 -6.31 2.19
C ALA A 152 6.60 -7.66 2.85
N ASP A 153 5.83 -8.03 3.87
CA ASP A 153 5.94 -9.32 4.56
C ASP A 153 5.62 -10.48 3.62
N ALA A 154 4.46 -10.42 2.94
CA ALA A 154 4.03 -11.46 2.02
C ALA A 154 4.96 -11.62 0.81
N ARG A 155 5.41 -10.52 0.20
CA ARG A 155 6.35 -10.58 -0.95
C ARG A 155 7.69 -11.18 -0.53
N THR A 156 8.17 -10.85 0.66
CA THR A 156 9.41 -11.42 1.22
C THR A 156 9.28 -12.91 1.46
N GLN A 157 8.18 -13.35 2.08
CA GLN A 157 7.94 -14.76 2.37
C GLN A 157 7.71 -15.57 1.08
N TYR A 158 6.68 -15.22 0.31
CA TYR A 158 6.30 -16.00 -0.88
C TYR A 158 7.32 -15.89 -2.01
N GLY A 159 8.08 -14.79 -2.10
CA GLY A 159 9.17 -14.66 -3.07
C GLY A 159 10.27 -15.70 -2.86
N VAL A 160 10.49 -16.16 -1.61
CA VAL A 160 11.43 -17.25 -1.31
C VAL A 160 10.74 -18.60 -1.40
N GLU A 161 9.55 -18.76 -0.81
CA GLU A 161 8.84 -20.05 -0.82
C GLU A 161 8.56 -20.55 -2.23
N ASN A 162 8.15 -19.68 -3.15
CA ASN A 162 7.84 -20.04 -4.54
C ASN A 162 9.08 -20.21 -5.44
N ALA A 163 10.23 -19.68 -5.02
CA ALA A 163 11.47 -19.86 -5.77
C ALA A 163 12.15 -21.22 -5.50
N ASN A 164 11.75 -21.92 -4.43
CA ASN A 164 12.24 -23.25 -4.03
C ASN A 164 11.41 -24.38 -4.65
#